data_AF-A0A0D0CN88-F1
#
_entry.id   AF-A0A0D0CN88-F1
#
_cell.length_a   1.000
_cell.length_b   1.000
_cell.length_c   1.000
_cell.angle_alpha   90.00
_cell.angle_beta   90.00
_cell.angle_gamma   90.00
#
_symmetry.space_group_name_H-M   'P 1'
#
loop_
_entity.id
_entity.type
_entity.pdbx_description
1 polymer ?
#
loop_
_entity_poly.entity_id
_entity_poly.type
_entity_poly.pdbx_seq_one_letter_code
_entity_poly.pdbx_strand_id
1 'polypeptide(L)'
;MLHNKLQQQNSSFTELVHFVKDAKDKSGEKFFPSFGTLASYLLVTDLEYAQCAPMPTVDKMGSMVWTLRKGVRNGLEKLGYLVKSEVEVVLSFEKVYCFLDQDKHFSRIKEGCVFNGIMLEHSLCKLSQDTVLERVFRKKKT
;
A
#
# COMPACT_ATOMS: atom_id res chain seq x y z
N MET A 1 2.68 -25.41 7.68
CA MET A 1 3.75 -24.41 7.89
C MET A 1 3.23 -22.99 7.65
N LEU A 2 2.70 -22.69 6.45
CA LEU A 2 2.06 -21.38 6.16
C LEU A 2 0.89 -21.08 7.11
N HIS A 3 -0.04 -22.03 7.30
CA HIS A 3 -1.18 -21.88 8.21
C HIS A 3 -0.77 -21.56 9.66
N ASN A 4 0.22 -22.28 10.20
CA ASN A 4 0.73 -22.05 11.57
C ASN A 4 1.42 -20.69 11.72
N LYS A 5 2.11 -20.20 10.68
CA LYS A 5 2.73 -18.86 10.66
C LYS A 5 1.71 -17.75 10.51
N LEU A 6 0.65 -17.95 9.73
CA LEU A 6 -0.49 -17.02 9.66
C LEU A 6 -1.24 -16.96 11.00
N GLN A 7 -1.24 -18.04 11.77
CA GLN A 7 -1.77 -18.08 13.14
C GLN A 7 -0.82 -17.53 14.20
N GLN A 8 0.46 -17.26 13.89
CA GLN A 8 1.36 -16.58 14.82
C GLN A 8 0.96 -15.11 14.91
N GLN A 9 0.19 -14.76 15.94
CA GLN A 9 -0.40 -13.44 16.20
C GLN A 9 0.60 -12.25 16.29
N ASN A 10 1.90 -12.47 16.17
CA ASN A 10 2.93 -11.45 16.40
C ASN A 10 3.72 -11.03 15.14
N SER A 11 3.44 -11.59 13.95
CA SER A 11 4.12 -11.14 12.74
C SER A 11 3.47 -9.88 12.19
N SER A 12 4.25 -8.82 11.96
CA SER A 12 3.79 -7.60 11.29
C SER A 12 3.42 -7.85 9.84
N PHE A 13 2.63 -6.94 9.25
CA PHE A 13 2.23 -7.01 7.84
C PHE A 13 3.45 -7.19 6.90
N THR A 14 4.50 -6.37 7.09
CA THR A 14 5.71 -6.43 6.27
C THR A 14 6.45 -7.77 6.42
N GLU A 15 6.54 -8.31 7.64
CA GLU A 15 7.14 -9.62 7.87
C GLU A 15 6.36 -10.74 7.19
N LEU A 16 5.02 -10.66 7.18
CA LEU A 16 4.19 -11.61 6.44
C LEU A 16 4.41 -11.50 4.93
N VAL A 17 4.56 -10.30 4.37
CA VAL A 17 4.88 -10.12 2.94
C VAL A 17 6.21 -10.80 2.60
N HIS A 18 7.25 -10.57 3.40
CA HIS A 18 8.55 -11.22 3.22
C HIS A 18 8.47 -12.74 3.39
N PHE A 19 7.73 -13.19 4.41
CA PHE A 19 7.52 -14.61 4.64
C PHE A 19 6.83 -15.27 3.44
N VAL A 20 5.72 -14.72 2.93
CA VAL A 20 5.02 -15.27 1.76
C VAL A 20 5.93 -15.33 0.53
N LYS A 21 6.72 -14.27 0.30
CA LYS A 21 7.65 -14.19 -0.83
C LYS A 21 8.71 -15.29 -0.80
N ASP A 22 9.23 -15.60 0.39
CA ASP A 22 10.39 -16.46 0.57
C ASP A 22 10.05 -17.81 1.24
N ALA A 23 8.76 -18.09 1.46
CA ALA A 23 8.28 -19.33 2.05
C ALA A 23 8.71 -20.53 1.20
N LYS A 24 9.28 -21.53 1.88
CA LYS A 24 9.75 -22.78 1.26
C LYS A 24 9.10 -24.00 1.89
N ASP A 25 8.87 -25.02 1.09
CA ASP A 25 8.35 -26.31 1.55
C ASP A 25 9.44 -27.16 2.22
N LYS A 26 9.10 -28.41 2.56
CA LYS A 26 10.03 -29.33 3.22
C LYS A 26 11.22 -29.75 2.33
N SER A 27 11.08 -29.61 1.02
CA SER A 27 12.15 -29.89 0.06
C SER A 27 13.07 -28.68 -0.16
N GLY A 28 12.72 -27.51 0.38
CA GLY A 28 13.49 -26.28 0.23
C GLY A 28 13.09 -25.44 -0.99
N GLU A 29 12.08 -25.89 -1.73
CA GLU A 29 11.51 -25.20 -2.90
C GLU A 29 10.51 -24.14 -2.47
N LYS A 30 10.39 -23.05 -3.25
CA LYS A 30 9.43 -21.98 -2.93
C LYS A 30 7.99 -22.50 -2.98
N PHE A 31 7.20 -22.20 -1.95
CA PHE A 31 5.76 -22.47 -1.95
C PHE A 31 5.04 -21.76 -3.10
N PHE A 32 5.47 -20.53 -3.42
CA PHE A 32 4.96 -19.74 -4.53
C PHE A 32 6.11 -19.29 -5.44
N PRO A 33 6.56 -20.13 -6.39
CA PRO A 33 7.73 -19.84 -7.21
C PRO A 33 7.62 -18.55 -8.03
N SER A 34 6.40 -18.18 -8.46
CA SER A 34 6.11 -16.98 -9.23
C SER A 34 5.94 -15.72 -8.38
N PHE A 35 5.90 -15.83 -7.06
CA PHE A 35 5.62 -14.69 -6.19
C PHE A 35 6.86 -13.83 -6.00
N GLY A 36 6.86 -12.66 -6.65
CA GLY A 36 7.69 -11.53 -6.29
C GLY A 36 7.10 -10.72 -5.14
N THR A 37 7.75 -9.60 -4.78
CA THR A 37 7.29 -8.69 -3.72
C THR A 37 5.86 -8.20 -3.94
N LEU A 38 5.49 -7.84 -5.18
CA LEU A 38 4.14 -7.35 -5.47
C LEU A 38 3.06 -8.42 -5.26
N ALA A 39 3.24 -9.62 -5.80
CA ALA A 39 2.27 -10.70 -5.65
C ALA A 39 2.09 -11.09 -4.17
N SER A 40 3.20 -11.09 -3.42
CA SER A 40 3.18 -11.35 -1.99
C SER A 40 2.44 -10.27 -1.21
N TYR A 41 2.65 -8.99 -1.54
CA TYR A 41 1.92 -7.86 -0.97
C TYR A 41 0.41 -7.95 -1.24
N LEU A 42 0.02 -8.27 -2.48
CA LEU A 42 -1.39 -8.40 -2.86
C LEU A 42 -2.06 -9.53 -2.07
N LEU A 43 -1.41 -10.70 -1.96
CA LEU A 43 -1.96 -11.79 -1.15
C LEU A 43 -2.10 -11.41 0.33
N VAL A 44 -1.09 -10.75 0.92
CA VAL A 44 -1.18 -10.34 2.34
C VAL A 44 -2.23 -9.25 2.55
N THR A 45 -2.47 -8.39 1.54
CA THR A 45 -3.57 -7.42 1.53
C THR A 45 -4.92 -8.12 1.54
N ASP A 46 -5.12 -9.13 0.69
CA ASP A 46 -6.36 -9.91 0.66
C ASP A 46 -6.58 -10.64 2.00
N LEU A 47 -5.50 -11.17 2.58
CA LEU A 47 -5.54 -11.79 3.91
C LEU A 47 -5.85 -10.78 5.01
N GLU A 48 -5.37 -9.55 4.93
CA GLU A 48 -5.69 -8.48 5.88
C GLU A 48 -7.19 -8.15 5.83
N TYR A 49 -7.75 -7.95 4.64
CA TYR A 49 -9.19 -7.74 4.48
C TYR A 49 -10.04 -8.94 4.90
N ALA A 50 -9.49 -10.16 4.79
CA ALA A 50 -10.09 -11.38 5.32
C ALA A 50 -9.83 -11.59 6.83
N GLN A 51 -9.24 -10.61 7.53
CA GLN A 51 -8.90 -10.64 8.95
C GLN A 51 -7.92 -11.77 9.35
N CYS A 52 -7.12 -12.23 8.40
CA CYS A 52 -6.10 -13.27 8.55
C CYS A 52 -4.66 -12.69 8.64
N ALA A 53 -4.50 -11.38 8.48
CA ALA A 53 -3.22 -10.66 8.64
C ALA A 53 -3.47 -9.32 9.37
N PRO A 54 -2.47 -8.77 10.08
CA PRO A 54 -2.63 -7.49 10.76
C PRO A 54 -2.57 -6.31 9.78
N MET A 55 -3.36 -5.29 10.05
CA MET A 55 -3.33 -4.01 9.34
C MET A 55 -1.95 -3.33 9.51
N PRO A 56 -1.29 -2.88 8.42
CA PRO A 56 -0.09 -2.08 8.54
C PRO A 56 -0.40 -0.69 9.08
N THR A 57 0.47 -0.15 9.93
CA THR A 57 0.46 1.28 10.26
C THR A 57 0.85 2.10 9.03
N VAL A 58 0.47 3.39 9.01
CA VAL A 58 0.69 4.27 7.86
C VAL A 58 2.18 4.43 7.51
N ASP A 59 3.06 4.49 8.51
CA ASP A 59 4.52 4.55 8.32
C ASP A 59 5.06 3.27 7.66
N LYS A 60 4.61 2.10 8.13
CA LYS A 60 4.98 0.80 7.54
C LYS A 60 4.46 0.68 6.13
N MET A 61 3.26 1.19 5.87
CA MET A 61 2.71 1.26 4.53
C MET A 61 3.55 2.16 3.61
N GLY A 62 4.03 3.30 4.11
CA GLY A 62 4.98 4.15 3.39
C GLY A 62 6.29 3.43 3.01
N SER A 63 6.88 2.67 3.93
CA SER A 63 8.07 1.84 3.64
C SER A 63 7.76 0.71 2.65
N MET A 64 6.56 0.11 2.73
CA MET A 64 6.11 -0.87 1.74
C MET A 64 5.97 -0.25 0.35
N VAL A 65 5.41 0.96 0.24
CA VAL A 65 5.32 1.72 -1.02
C VAL A 65 6.70 1.94 -1.65
N TRP A 66 7.69 2.34 -0.85
CA TRP A 66 9.07 2.47 -1.30
C TRP A 66 9.60 1.15 -1.87
N THR A 67 9.38 0.05 -1.15
CA THR A 67 9.84 -1.30 -1.52
C THR A 67 9.16 -1.84 -2.78
N LEU A 68 7.86 -1.55 -2.96
CA LEU A 68 7.08 -2.01 -4.11
C LEU A 68 7.47 -1.30 -5.41
N ARG A 69 8.14 -0.13 -5.35
CA ARG A 69 8.73 0.62 -6.48
C ARG A 69 7.79 0.85 -7.67
N LYS A 70 6.47 0.93 -7.45
CA LYS A 70 5.44 1.04 -8.51
C LYS A 70 4.56 2.28 -8.35
N GLY A 71 3.47 2.36 -9.11
CA GLY A 71 2.70 3.56 -9.48
C GLY A 71 2.39 4.57 -8.37
N VAL A 72 2.35 4.16 -7.11
CA VAL A 72 2.16 5.08 -5.97
C VAL A 72 3.18 6.22 -5.94
N ARG A 73 4.46 5.94 -6.23
CA ARG A 73 5.50 6.99 -6.27
C ARG A 73 5.17 8.06 -7.32
N ASN A 74 4.79 7.63 -8.51
CA ASN A 74 4.34 8.53 -9.58
C ASN A 74 3.06 9.27 -9.19
N GLY A 75 2.15 8.62 -8.43
CA GLY A 75 0.97 9.27 -7.87
C GLY A 75 1.32 10.40 -6.89
N LEU A 76 2.27 10.16 -5.98
CA LEU A 76 2.79 11.16 -5.06
C LEU A 76 3.48 12.32 -5.80
N GLU A 77 4.29 12.02 -6.82
CA GLU A 77 4.93 13.04 -7.67
C GLU A 77 3.90 13.90 -8.40
N LYS A 78 2.83 13.30 -8.96
CA LYS A 78 1.74 14.03 -9.60
C LYS A 78 0.99 14.96 -8.64
N LEU A 79 0.96 14.62 -7.36
CA LEU A 79 0.43 15.48 -6.30
C LEU A 79 1.43 16.56 -5.83
N GLY A 80 2.65 16.57 -6.36
CA GLY A 80 3.69 17.56 -6.06
C GLY A 80 4.60 17.21 -4.88
N TYR A 81 4.61 15.95 -4.42
CA TYR A 81 5.45 15.49 -3.31
C TYR A 81 6.84 15.01 -3.77
N LEU A 82 7.80 15.03 -2.84
CA LEU A 82 9.15 14.51 -3.06
C LEU A 82 9.20 13.00 -2.82
N VAL A 83 9.91 12.27 -3.69
CA VAL A 83 9.99 10.79 -3.61
C VAL A 83 11.38 10.24 -3.96
N LYS A 84 12.46 11.00 -3.70
CA LYS A 84 13.83 10.61 -4.10
C LYS A 84 14.45 9.59 -3.15
N SER A 85 13.99 9.56 -1.90
CA SER A 85 14.43 8.63 -0.85
C SER A 85 13.24 7.93 -0.19
N GLU A 86 13.51 6.84 0.54
CA GLU A 86 12.50 6.15 1.35
C GLU A 86 11.85 7.09 2.36
N VAL A 87 12.66 7.88 3.07
CA VAL A 87 12.19 8.83 4.09
C VAL A 87 11.22 9.84 3.48
N GLU A 88 11.54 10.40 2.31
CA GLU A 88 10.64 11.31 1.60
C GLU A 88 9.34 10.64 1.17
N VAL A 89 9.39 9.39 0.70
CA VAL A 89 8.20 8.62 0.32
C VAL A 89 7.30 8.36 1.53
N VAL A 90 7.87 7.92 2.66
CA VAL A 90 7.13 7.67 3.90
C VAL A 90 6.43 8.94 4.38
N LEU A 91 7.18 10.04 4.49
CA LEU A 91 6.64 11.32 4.95
C LEU A 91 5.58 11.88 3.98
N SER A 92 5.78 11.73 2.68
CA SER A 92 4.80 12.20 1.68
C SER A 92 3.53 11.36 1.71
N PHE A 93 3.67 10.04 1.85
CA PHE A 93 2.54 9.12 1.98
C PHE A 93 1.72 9.43 3.24
N GLU A 94 2.39 9.61 4.38
CA GLU A 94 1.75 9.98 5.65
C GLU A 94 1.03 11.33 5.55
N LYS A 95 1.63 12.34 4.91
CA LYS A 95 0.98 13.64 4.68
C LYS A 95 -0.31 13.51 3.87
N VAL A 96 -0.30 12.74 2.79
CA VAL A 96 -1.51 12.51 1.98
C VAL A 96 -2.57 11.76 2.79
N TYR A 97 -2.16 10.74 3.55
CA TYR A 97 -3.05 10.00 4.43
C TYR A 97 -3.73 10.93 5.44
N CYS A 98 -2.95 11.68 6.22
CA CYS A 98 -3.46 12.60 7.24
C CYS A 98 -4.35 13.69 6.64
N PHE A 99 -3.99 14.23 5.47
CA PHE A 99 -4.83 15.21 4.78
C PHE A 99 -6.21 14.64 4.45
N LEU A 100 -6.27 13.46 3.83
CA LEU A 100 -7.54 12.82 3.47
C LEU A 100 -8.32 12.37 4.71
N ASP A 101 -7.64 11.84 5.72
CA ASP A 101 -8.31 11.40 6.94
C ASP A 101 -8.91 12.57 7.73
N GLN A 102 -8.31 13.74 7.69
CA GLN A 102 -8.82 14.94 8.37
C GLN A 102 -9.81 15.74 7.52
N ASP A 103 -9.93 15.45 6.22
CA ASP A 103 -10.80 16.18 5.31
C ASP A 103 -12.29 15.86 5.57
N LYS A 104 -13.05 16.91 5.90
CA LYS A 104 -14.48 16.80 6.22
C LYS A 104 -15.33 16.42 5.00
N HIS A 105 -14.92 16.75 3.79
CA HIS A 105 -15.65 16.36 2.58
C HIS A 105 -15.36 14.91 2.20
N PHE A 106 -14.16 14.42 2.52
CA PHE A 106 -13.76 13.04 2.34
C PHE A 106 -14.41 12.10 3.35
N SER A 107 -14.87 12.60 4.50
CA SER A 107 -15.58 11.81 5.53
C SER A 107 -16.69 10.90 4.97
N ARG A 108 -17.54 11.43 4.10
CA ARG A 108 -18.64 10.68 3.47
C ARG A 108 -18.15 9.54 2.57
N ILE A 109 -16.97 9.70 1.97
CA ILE A 109 -16.33 8.65 1.18
C ILE A 109 -15.77 7.57 2.12
N LYS A 110 -15.15 7.97 3.24
CA LYS A 110 -14.63 7.05 4.28
C LYS A 110 -15.73 6.22 4.97
N GLU A 111 -16.95 6.73 5.05
CA GLU A 111 -18.08 5.94 5.56
C GLU A 111 -18.49 4.83 4.58
N GLY A 112 -18.34 5.07 3.28
CA GLY A 112 -18.68 4.12 2.22
C GLY A 112 -17.54 3.19 1.80
N CYS A 113 -16.28 3.50 2.13
CA CYS A 113 -15.12 2.68 1.83
C CYS A 113 -14.21 2.54 3.06
N VAL A 114 -13.64 1.35 3.26
CA VAL A 114 -12.66 1.12 4.34
C VAL A 114 -11.38 1.89 4.04
N PHE A 115 -11.35 3.18 4.35
CA PHE A 115 -10.19 4.04 4.10
C PHE A 115 -9.06 3.68 5.08
N ASN A 116 -7.94 3.24 4.53
CA ASN A 116 -6.74 2.87 5.26
C ASN A 116 -5.49 3.06 4.37
N GLY A 117 -4.30 2.73 4.89
CA GLY A 117 -3.05 2.88 4.14
C GLY A 117 -3.03 2.07 2.84
N ILE A 118 -3.58 0.86 2.84
CA ILE A 118 -3.65 0.00 1.65
C ILE A 118 -4.54 0.65 0.56
N MET A 119 -5.70 1.17 0.94
CA MET A 119 -6.60 1.88 0.01
C MET A 119 -5.96 3.15 -0.55
N LEU A 120 -5.16 3.87 0.26
CA LEU A 120 -4.41 5.02 -0.23
C LEU A 120 -3.35 4.61 -1.26
N GLU A 121 -2.61 3.53 -1.01
CA GLU A 121 -1.65 2.96 -1.96
C GLU A 121 -2.32 2.67 -3.30
N HIS A 122 -3.43 1.94 -3.29
CA HIS A 122 -4.20 1.63 -4.49
C HIS A 122 -4.70 2.89 -5.22
N SER A 123 -5.22 3.87 -4.47
CA SER A 123 -5.71 5.12 -5.04
C SER A 123 -4.61 5.91 -5.74
N LEU A 124 -3.43 6.04 -5.12
CA LEU A 124 -2.26 6.69 -5.70
C LEU A 124 -1.70 5.93 -6.90
N CYS A 125 -1.73 4.60 -6.85
CA CYS A 125 -1.35 3.77 -7.99
C CYS A 125 -2.26 4.02 -9.20
N LYS A 126 -3.57 4.16 -9.01
CA LYS A 126 -4.51 4.50 -10.10
C LYS A 126 -4.32 5.93 -10.59
N LEU A 127 -4.10 6.88 -9.68
CA LEU A 127 -3.80 8.27 -10.01
C LEU A 127 -2.56 8.41 -10.91
N SER A 128 -1.57 7.54 -10.74
CA SER A 128 -0.39 7.51 -11.60
C SER A 128 -0.70 7.27 -13.07
N GLN A 129 -1.80 6.58 -13.37
CA GLN A 129 -2.26 6.25 -14.72
C GLN A 129 -3.32 7.23 -15.22
N ASP A 130 -3.93 8.02 -14.32
CA ASP A 130 -5.03 8.90 -14.66
C ASP A 130 -4.57 10.30 -15.10
N THR A 131 -5.30 10.87 -16.06
CA THR A 131 -5.21 12.27 -16.51
C THR A 131 -6.25 13.16 -15.81
N VAL A 132 -7.04 12.63 -14.88
CA VAL A 132 -8.05 13.38 -14.10
C VAL A 132 -7.47 14.66 -13.51
N LEU A 133 -6.26 14.62 -12.92
CA LEU A 133 -5.65 15.83 -12.35
C LEU A 133 -5.40 16.89 -13.43
N GLU A 134 -4.93 16.49 -14.61
CA GLU A 134 -4.73 17.42 -15.73
C GLU A 134 -6.05 18.07 -16.16
N ARG A 135 -7.16 17.32 -16.15
CA ARG A 135 -8.51 17.84 -16.44
C ARG A 135 -9.01 18.82 -15.36
N VAL A 136 -8.81 18.49 -14.09
CA VAL A 136 -9.23 19.35 -12.96
C VAL A 136 -8.41 20.63 -12.90
N PHE A 137 -7.09 20.54 -13.05
CA PHE A 137 -6.20 21.70 -12.99
C PHE A 137 -6.25 22.57 -14.25
N ARG A 138 -6.51 22.02 -15.45
CA ARG A 138 -6.76 22.84 -16.65
C ARG A 138 -8.06 23.65 -16.55
N LYS A 139 -9.13 23.10 -15.96
CA LYS A 139 -10.40 23.81 -15.79
C LYS A 139 -10.33 25.04 -14.89
N LYS A 140 -9.35 25.14 -13.98
CA LYS A 140 -9.17 26.31 -13.11
C LYS A 140 -8.41 27.47 -13.76
N LYS A 141 -7.86 27.30 -14.98
CA LYS A 141 -7.07 28.32 -15.68
C LYS A 141 -7.82 29.06 -16.80
N THR A 142 -9.11 28.79 -16.97
CA THR A 142 -10.05 29.48 -17.87
C THR A 142 -11.14 30.13 -17.04
#